data_AF-A0A3B0M2J0-F1
#
_entry.id   AF-A0A3B0M2J0-F1
#
_cell.length_a   1.000
_cell.length_b   1.000
_cell.length_c   1.000
_cell.angle_alpha   90.00
_cell.angle_beta   90.00
_cell.angle_gamma   90.00
#
_symmetry.space_group_name_H-M   'P 1'
#
loop_
_entity.id
_entity.type
_entity.pdbx_description
1 polymer ?
#
loop_
_entity_poly.entity_id
_entity_poly.type
_entity_poly.pdbx_seq_one_letter_code
_entity_poly.pdbx_strand_id
1 'polypeptide(L)'
;MIRVFALILCCQLAGEAAARSLALPVPGPVLGMAGLFVLMLASPRVAQAVRPVGDGILRHLSLLFVPAGVGIVGHLRLLGENALAIGVALIASTVLAIAVGALVFRAVARLTEAKPDA
;
A
#
# COMPACT_ATOMS: atom_id res chain seq x y z
N MET A 1 1.52 16.30 -17.05
CA MET A 1 2.25 15.62 -15.95
C MET A 1 2.04 16.31 -14.60
N ILE A 2 2.42 17.58 -14.42
CA ILE A 2 2.26 18.30 -13.13
C ILE A 2 0.81 18.32 -12.61
N ARG A 3 -0.18 18.58 -13.46
CA ARG A 3 -1.60 18.59 -13.04
C ARG A 3 -2.06 17.24 -12.47
N VAL A 4 -1.60 16.15 -13.07
CA VAL A 4 -1.92 14.78 -12.65
C VAL A 4 -1.17 14.43 -11.38
N PHE A 5 0.11 14.82 -11.27
CA PHE A 5 0.88 14.66 -10.04
C PHE A 5 0.24 15.42 -8.87
N ALA A 6 -0.17 16.67 -9.11
CA ALA A 6 -0.91 17.47 -8.13
C ALA A 6 -2.24 16.81 -7.75
N LEU A 7 -2.98 16.23 -8.71
CA LEU A 7 -4.20 15.46 -8.41
C LEU A 7 -3.91 14.29 -7.46
N ILE A 8 -2.87 13.49 -7.74
CA ILE A 8 -2.45 12.38 -6.88
C ILE A 8 -2.14 12.88 -5.48
N LEU A 9 -1.34 13.95 -5.36
CA LEU A 9 -0.98 14.54 -4.06
C LEU A 9 -2.18 15.17 -3.34
N CYS A 10 -3.14 15.76 -4.06
CA CYS A 10 -4.36 16.30 -3.46
C CYS A 10 -5.26 15.19 -2.91
N CYS A 11 -5.42 14.08 -3.63
CA CYS A 11 -6.11 12.90 -3.10
C CYS A 11 -5.40 12.34 -1.86
N GLN A 12 -4.07 12.24 -1.91
CA GLN A 12 -3.24 11.81 -0.78
C GLN A 12 -3.42 12.72 0.45
N LEU A 13 -3.40 14.04 0.24
CA LEU A 13 -3.59 15.03 1.30
C LEU A 13 -5.02 15.00 1.86
N ALA A 14 -6.03 14.86 1.00
CA ALA A 14 -7.42 14.72 1.43
C ALA A 14 -7.63 13.45 2.25
N GLY A 15 -7.03 12.32 1.85
CA GLY A 15 -7.04 11.07 2.61
C GLY A 15 -6.37 11.20 3.97
N GLU A 16 -5.21 11.87 4.04
CA GLU A 16 -4.52 12.17 5.30
C GLU A 16 -5.34 13.10 6.21
N ALA A 17 -5.91 14.17 5.65
CA ALA A 17 -6.77 15.09 6.40
C ALA A 17 -8.01 14.38 6.94
N ALA A 18 -8.63 13.50 6.16
CA ALA A 18 -9.77 12.70 6.59
C ALA A 18 -9.37 11.67 7.67
N ALA A 19 -8.27 10.93 7.47
CA ALA A 19 -7.78 9.96 8.45
C ALA A 19 -7.53 10.62 9.81
N ARG A 20 -6.87 11.78 9.82
CA ARG A 20 -6.57 12.51 11.06
C ARG A 20 -7.80 13.15 11.69
N SER A 21 -8.67 13.77 10.90
CA SER A 21 -9.85 14.47 11.46
C SER A 21 -10.91 13.51 12.00
N LEU A 22 -11.06 12.33 11.40
CA LEU A 22 -12.00 11.30 11.86
C LEU A 22 -11.34 10.25 12.79
N ALA A 23 -10.05 10.40 13.10
CA ALA A 23 -9.25 9.45 13.89
C ALA A 23 -9.38 7.99 13.40
N LEU A 24 -9.34 7.79 12.08
CA LEU A 24 -9.51 6.48 11.47
C LEU A 24 -8.27 5.60 11.71
N PRO A 25 -8.43 4.29 11.99
CA PRO A 25 -7.33 3.35 12.18
C PRO A 25 -6.73 2.88 10.83
N VAL A 26 -6.66 3.78 9.84
CA VAL A 26 -6.18 3.51 8.49
C VAL A 26 -5.23 4.64 8.07
N PRO A 27 -4.06 4.32 7.48
CA PRO A 27 -3.16 5.36 6.98
C PRO A 27 -3.85 6.23 5.94
N GLY A 28 -3.68 7.55 6.04
CA GLY A 28 -4.18 8.52 5.05
C GLY A 28 -3.87 8.20 3.59
N PRO A 29 -2.66 7.68 3.25
CA PRO A 29 -2.38 7.23 1.87
C PRO A 29 -3.34 6.20 1.31
N VAL A 30 -3.83 5.27 2.14
CA VAL A 30 -4.78 4.25 1.69
C VAL A 30 -6.12 4.88 1.34
N LEU A 31 -6.58 5.84 2.15
CA LEU A 31 -7.80 6.60 1.86
C LEU A 31 -7.65 7.46 0.61
N GLY A 32 -6.49 8.10 0.42
CA GLY A 32 -6.20 8.88 -0.78
C GLY A 32 -6.20 8.03 -2.05
N MET A 33 -5.63 6.82 -1.99
CA MET A 33 -5.69 5.85 -3.09
C MET A 33 -7.12 5.39 -3.38
N ALA A 34 -7.92 5.10 -2.34
CA ALA A 34 -9.32 4.73 -2.51
C ALA A 34 -10.12 5.86 -3.18
N GLY A 35 -9.92 7.11 -2.76
CA GLY A 35 -10.55 8.27 -3.39
C GLY A 35 -10.12 8.47 -4.85
N LEU A 36 -8.83 8.33 -5.15
CA LEU A 36 -8.31 8.39 -6.51
C LEU A 36 -8.89 7.28 -7.39
N PHE A 37 -9.03 6.07 -6.84
CA PHE A 37 -9.67 4.94 -7.52
C PHE A 37 -11.13 5.21 -7.85
N VAL A 38 -11.91 5.77 -6.92
CA VAL A 38 -13.30 6.19 -7.18
C VAL A 38 -13.37 7.26 -8.28
N LEU A 39 -12.44 8.23 -8.29
CA LEU A 39 -12.37 9.24 -9.36
C LEU A 39 -12.05 8.62 -10.73
N MET A 40 -11.18 7.60 -10.77
CA MET A 40 -10.87 6.87 -11.99
C MET A 40 -12.06 6.04 -12.49
N LEU A 41 -12.85 5.45 -11.59
CA LEU A 41 -14.11 4.77 -11.93
C LEU A 41 -15.14 5.76 -12.48
N ALA A 42 -15.26 6.95 -11.89
CA ALA A 42 -16.20 7.98 -12.33
C ALA A 42 -15.79 8.63 -13.67
N SER A 43 -14.51 8.63 -14.03
CA SER A 43 -14.02 9.25 -15.25
C SER A 43 -12.88 8.48 -15.93
N PRO A 44 -13.15 7.83 -17.08
CA PRO A 44 -12.12 7.16 -17.87
C PRO A 44 -10.97 8.08 -18.30
N ARG A 45 -11.24 9.38 -18.48
CA ARG A 45 -10.23 10.39 -18.82
C ARG A 45 -9.22 10.60 -17.69
N VAL A 46 -9.68 10.58 -16.43
CA VAL A 46 -8.80 10.66 -15.26
C VAL A 46 -7.92 9.41 -15.21
N ALA A 47 -8.50 8.23 -15.44
CA ALA A 47 -7.74 6.98 -15.46
C ALA A 47 -6.62 6.98 -16.52
N GLN A 48 -6.92 7.41 -17.74
CA GLN A 48 -5.94 7.52 -18.82
C GLN A 48 -4.85 8.54 -18.52
N ALA A 49 -5.17 9.64 -17.84
CA ALA A 49 -4.21 10.68 -17.49
C ALA A 49 -3.29 10.28 -16.31
N VAL A 50 -3.84 9.59 -15.31
CA VAL A 50 -3.13 9.16 -14.08
C VAL A 50 -2.12 8.05 -14.37
N ARG A 51 -2.49 7.07 -15.20
CA ARG A 51 -1.69 5.87 -15.47
C ARG A 51 -0.22 6.14 -15.84
N PRO A 52 0.12 6.98 -16.85
CA PRO A 52 1.52 7.20 -17.22
C PRO A 52 2.34 7.90 -16.12
N VAL A 53 1.71 8.75 -15.31
CA VAL A 53 2.39 9.42 -14.19
C VAL A 53 2.60 8.43 -13.04
N GLY A 54 1.61 7.60 -12.72
CA GLY A 54 1.74 6.52 -11.75
C GLY A 54 2.85 5.54 -12.12
N ASP A 55 2.88 5.06 -13.37
CA ASP A 55 3.93 4.16 -13.87
C ASP A 55 5.32 4.80 -13.80
N GLY A 56 5.41 6.11 -14.07
CA GLY A 56 6.65 6.87 -13.92
C GLY A 56 7.17 6.89 -12.48
N ILE A 57 6.27 7.15 -11.52
CA ILE A 57 6.60 7.13 -10.08
C ILE A 57 7.02 5.73 -9.65
N LEU A 58 6.25 4.70 -10.04
CA LEU A 58 6.54 3.30 -9.69
C LEU A 58 7.89 2.82 -10.24
N ARG A 59 8.27 3.27 -11.44
CA ARG A 59 9.60 2.97 -12.00
C ARG A 59 10.74 3.56 -11.15
N HIS A 60 10.48 4.64 -10.43
CA HIS A 60 11.46 5.35 -9.61
C HIS A 60 11.16 5.21 -8.11
N LEU A 61 10.34 4.24 -7.72
CA LEU A 61 9.88 4.04 -6.35
C LEU A 61 11.06 3.84 -5.38
N SER A 62 12.16 3.23 -5.85
CA SER A 62 13.40 3.10 -5.09
C SER A 62 13.93 4.44 -4.56
N LEU A 63 13.77 5.54 -5.32
CA LEU A 63 14.15 6.88 -4.86
C LEU A 63 13.27 7.37 -3.71
N LEU A 64 11.99 7.01 -3.70
CA LEU A 64 11.05 7.35 -2.62
C LEU A 64 11.32 6.54 -1.35
N PHE A 65 12.01 5.41 -1.45
CA PHE A 65 12.45 4.63 -0.28
C PHE A 65 13.74 5.14 0.36
N VAL A 66 14.55 5.92 -0.36
CA VAL A 66 15.79 6.48 0.21
C VAL A 66 15.52 7.35 1.45
N PRO A 67 14.58 8.32 1.45
CA PRO A 67 14.27 9.11 2.64
C PRO A 67 13.78 8.25 3.82
N ALA A 68 12.94 7.25 3.54
CA ALA A 68 12.46 6.32 4.55
C ALA A 68 13.62 5.51 5.17
N GLY A 69 14.56 5.05 4.35
CA GLY A 69 15.75 4.34 4.80
C GLY A 69 16.70 5.22 5.62
N VAL A 70 16.92 6.47 5.21
CA VAL A 70 17.76 7.43 5.96
C VAL A 70 17.17 7.71 7.35
N GLY A 71 15.84 7.72 7.50
CA GLY A 71 15.20 7.84 8.82
C GLY A 71 15.60 6.73 9.80
N ILE A 72 15.83 5.52 9.30
CA ILE A 72 16.26 4.36 10.10
C ILE A 72 17.72 4.49 10.54
N VAL A 73 18.56 5.17 9.75
CA VAL A 73 19.99 5.37 10.06
C VAL A 73 20.19 6.09 11.40
N GLY A 74 19.25 6.97 11.79
CA GLY A 74 19.27 7.63 13.11
C GLY A 74 19.10 6.67 14.30
N HIS A 75 18.65 5.44 14.07
CA HIS A 75 18.36 4.43 15.10
C HIS A 75 19.17 3.14 14.91
N LEU A 76 20.32 3.20 14.21
CA LEU A 76 21.14 2.02 13.93
C LEU A 76 21.58 1.24 15.17
N ARG A 77 21.83 1.92 16.29
CA ARG A 77 22.23 1.25 17.54
C ARG A 77 21.13 0.34 18.08
N LEU A 78 19.90 0.85 18.14
CA LEU A 78 18.70 0.09 18.52
C LEU A 78 18.46 -1.09 17.57
N LEU A 79 18.68 -0.87 16.26
CA LEU A 79 18.57 -1.91 15.25
C LEU A 79 19.62 -3.01 15.42
N GLY A 80 20.87 -2.64 15.75
CA GLY A 80 21.95 -3.58 15.98
C GLY A 80 21.73 -4.45 17.21
N GLU A 81 21.32 -3.84 18.33
CA GLU A 81 21.01 -4.54 19.59
C GLU A 81 19.87 -5.55 19.42
N ASN A 82 18.89 -5.25 18.56
CA ASN A 82 17.71 -6.09 18.32
C ASN A 82 17.73 -6.80 16.96
N ALA A 83 18.87 -6.85 16.27
CA ALA A 83 18.94 -7.30 14.88
C ALA A 83 18.40 -8.72 14.69
N LEU A 84 18.70 -9.62 15.63
CA LEU A 84 18.22 -11.00 15.60
C LEU A 84 16.69 -11.05 15.81
N ALA A 85 16.18 -10.36 16.82
CA ALA A 85 14.74 -10.32 17.11
C ALA A 85 13.94 -9.72 15.94
N ILE A 86 14.42 -8.61 15.36
CA ILE A 86 13.83 -7.97 14.18
C ILE A 86 13.89 -8.91 12.98
N GLY A 87 15.04 -9.53 12.72
CA GLY A 87 15.21 -10.45 11.60
C GLY A 87 14.28 -11.66 11.67
N VAL A 88 14.18 -12.29 12.85
CA VAL A 88 13.26 -13.41 13.09
C VAL A 88 11.81 -12.95 12.93
N ALA A 89 11.43 -11.82 13.54
CA ALA A 89 10.07 -11.29 13.44
C ALA A 89 9.69 -11.01 11.98
N LEU A 90 10.56 -10.39 11.19
CA LEU A 90 10.32 -10.09 9.77
C LEU A 90 10.19 -11.35 8.93
N ILE A 91 11.13 -12.28 9.02
CA ILE A 91 11.12 -13.51 8.22
C ILE A 91 9.92 -14.38 8.59
N ALA A 92 9.73 -14.64 9.89
CA ALA A 92 8.65 -15.49 10.36
C ALA A 92 7.28 -14.89 10.04
N SER A 93 7.06 -13.59 10.27
CA SER A 93 5.78 -12.94 9.95
C SER A 93 5.50 -12.92 8.46
N THR A 94 6.52 -12.70 7.62
CA THR A 94 6.36 -12.70 6.15
C THR A 94 5.95 -14.08 5.64
N VAL A 95 6.67 -15.13 6.07
CA VAL A 95 6.33 -16.52 5.71
C VAL A 95 4.93 -16.87 6.20
N LEU A 96 4.59 -16.50 7.44
CA LEU A 96 3.28 -16.76 8.02
C LEU A 96 2.17 -16.04 7.26
N ALA A 97 2.34 -14.75 6.93
CA ALA A 97 1.37 -13.98 6.17
C ALA A 97 1.10 -14.59 4.79
N ILE A 98 2.16 -15.02 4.08
CA ILE A 98 2.03 -15.70 2.78
C ILE A 98 1.32 -17.05 2.94
N ALA A 99 1.72 -17.85 3.92
CA ALA A 99 1.14 -19.17 4.16
C ALA A 99 -0.35 -19.08 4.52
N VAL A 100 -0.72 -18.17 5.42
CA VAL A 100 -2.11 -17.92 5.81
C VAL A 100 -2.91 -17.42 4.61
N GLY A 101 -2.38 -16.46 3.84
CA GLY A 101 -3.04 -15.99 2.62
C GLY A 101 -3.30 -17.12 1.62
N ALA A 102 -2.31 -17.98 1.38
CA ALA A 102 -2.45 -19.14 0.50
C ALA A 102 -3.46 -20.17 1.03
N LEU A 103 -3.45 -20.46 2.33
CA LEU A 103 -4.39 -21.41 2.95
C LEU A 103 -5.83 -20.88 2.89
N VAL A 104 -6.04 -19.61 3.21
CA VAL A 104 -7.37 -18.96 3.13
C VAL A 104 -7.86 -18.98 1.68
N PHE A 105 -7.02 -18.63 0.72
CA PHE A 105 -7.37 -18.70 -0.70
C PHE A 105 -7.79 -20.12 -1.11
N ARG A 106 -7.00 -21.14 -0.74
CA ARG A 106 -7.35 -22.54 -1.03
C ARG A 106 -8.64 -22.99 -0.36
N ALA A 107 -8.92 -22.54 0.86
CA ALA A 107 -10.16 -22.86 1.55
C ALA A 107 -11.38 -22.24 0.85
N VAL A 108 -11.30 -20.96 0.48
CA VAL A 108 -12.37 -20.26 -0.24
C VAL A 108 -12.59 -20.87 -1.63
N ALA A 109 -11.52 -21.19 -2.35
CA ALA A 109 -11.61 -21.84 -3.65
C ALA A 109 -12.36 -23.19 -3.56
N ARG A 110 -12.00 -24.03 -2.59
CA ARG A 110 -12.68 -25.33 -2.35
C ARG A 110 -14.16 -25.17 -2.00
N LEU A 111 -14.51 -24.18 -1.19
CA LEU A 111 -15.91 -23.90 -0.83
C LEU A 111 -16.74 -23.40 -2.01
N THR A 112 -16.09 -22.70 -2.96
CA THR A 112 -16.74 -22.18 -4.16
C THR A 112 -16.88 -23.27 -5.23
N GLU A 113 -15.90 -24.16 -5.38
CA GLU A 113 -15.95 -25.34 -6.25
C GLU A 113 -16.90 -26.45 -5.74
N ALA A 114 -17.18 -26.50 -4.44
CA ALA A 114 -18.08 -27.48 -3.82
C ALA A 114 -19.57 -27.14 -3.94
N LYS A 115 -19.94 -26.09 -4.69
CA LYS A 115 -21.33 -25.85 -5.09
C LYS A 115 -21.52 -26.50 -6.46
N PRO A 116 -22.12 -27.70 -6.55
CA PRO A 116 -22.50 -28.24 -7.84
C PRO A 116 -23.54 -27.28 -8.41
N ASP A 117 -23.35 -26.87 -9.65
CA ASP A 117 -24.35 -26.17 -10.43
C ASP A 117 -25.64 -27.01 -10.40
N ALA A 118 -26.62 -26.54 -9.63
CA ALA A 118 -27.95 -27.13 -9.51
C ALA A 118 -28.89 -26.52 -10.55
#